data_AF-A0A7J8U8E8-F1
#
_entry.id   AF-A0A7J8U8E8-F1
#
_cell.length_a   1.000
_cell.length_b   1.000
_cell.length_c   1.000
_cell.angle_alpha   90.00
_cell.angle_beta   90.00
_cell.angle_gamma   90.00
#
_symmetry.space_group_name_H-M   'P 1'
#
loop_
_entity.id
_entity.type
_entity.pdbx_description
1 polymer ?
#
loop_
_entity_poly.entity_id
_entity_poly.type
_entity_poly.pdbx_seq_one_letter_code
_entity_poly.pdbx_strand_id
1 'polypeptide(L)'
;MLVQFLVWFDCRFTSQFKDEYKLPRGSLVELSKEPGYVLKTIIDGKEIGSIESKLLCRSILDLYIGEDPFDRRAKDDVDLNVASLLQQK
;
A
#
# COMPACT_ATOMS: atom_id res chain seq x y z
N MET A 1 -12.12 1.21 4.74
CA MET A 1 -12.78 -0.04 5.17
C MET A 1 -11.98 -1.28 4.77
N LEU A 2 -11.45 -1.37 3.54
CA LEU A 2 -10.62 -2.52 3.11
C LEU A 2 -9.17 -2.51 3.63
N VAL A 3 -8.58 -1.34 3.89
CA VAL A 3 -7.27 -1.24 4.58
C VAL A 3 -7.32 -1.90 5.97
N GLN A 4 -8.48 -1.83 6.64
CA GLN A 4 -8.69 -2.39 7.97
C GLN A 4 -8.73 -3.92 7.97
N PHE A 5 -9.01 -4.56 6.83
CA PHE A 5 -9.03 -6.01 6.68
C PHE A 5 -7.62 -6.62 6.50
N LEU A 6 -6.70 -5.95 5.79
CA LEU A 6 -5.30 -6.39 5.78
C LEU A 6 -4.60 -6.15 7.12
N VAL A 7 -5.04 -5.12 7.85
CA VAL A 7 -4.69 -4.87 9.26
C VAL A 7 -5.32 -5.92 10.20
N TRP A 8 -5.89 -7.03 9.70
CA TRP A 8 -6.30 -8.14 10.56
C TRP A 8 -5.64 -9.48 10.19
N PHE A 9 -4.96 -9.56 9.04
CA PHE A 9 -4.45 -10.82 8.51
C PHE A 9 -2.93 -11.01 8.66
N ASP A 10 -2.15 -9.94 8.92
CA ASP A 10 -0.70 -10.05 9.15
C ASP A 10 -0.30 -9.44 10.51
N CYS A 11 0.06 -10.30 11.47
CA CYS A 11 0.44 -9.90 12.83
C CYS A 11 1.67 -8.98 12.87
N ARG A 12 2.56 -8.99 11.87
CA ARG A 12 3.73 -8.09 11.83
C ARG A 12 3.37 -6.72 11.29
N PHE A 13 2.57 -6.65 10.23
CA PHE A 13 2.04 -5.37 9.73
C PHE A 13 1.21 -4.67 10.79
N THR A 14 0.27 -5.39 11.41
CA THR A 14 -0.58 -4.87 12.49
C THR A 14 0.18 -4.48 13.74
N SER A 15 1.31 -5.14 14.04
CA SER A 15 2.15 -4.76 15.17
C SER A 15 2.79 -3.38 15.03
N GLN A 16 2.94 -2.87 13.79
CA GLN A 16 3.37 -1.50 13.55
C GLN A 16 2.34 -0.47 14.03
N PHE A 17 1.07 -0.86 14.16
CA PHE A 17 -0.05 0.01 14.52
C PHE A 17 -0.56 -0.22 15.96
N LYS A 18 0.24 -0.81 16.86
CA LYS A 18 -0.18 -1.09 18.25
C LYS A 18 -0.57 0.18 19.01
N ASP A 19 -1.79 0.16 19.55
CA ASP A 19 -2.47 0.98 20.58
C ASP A 19 -2.34 2.53 20.59
N GLU A 20 -1.37 3.16 19.93
CA GLU A 20 -1.19 4.62 20.00
C GLU A 20 -1.56 5.39 18.71
N TYR A 21 -1.69 4.69 17.57
CA TYR A 21 -2.03 5.33 16.30
C TYR A 21 -3.53 5.29 16.02
N LYS A 22 -4.29 6.15 16.71
CA LYS A 22 -5.60 6.56 16.20
C LYS A 22 -5.34 7.25 14.87
N LEU A 23 -5.77 6.68 13.75
CA LEU A 23 -5.76 7.35 12.44
C LEU A 23 -6.93 8.34 12.41
N PRO A 24 -6.73 9.64 12.73
CA PRO A 24 -7.81 10.61 12.56
C PRO A 24 -8.28 10.61 11.11
N ARG A 25 -9.55 10.97 10.91
CA ARG A 25 -10.07 11.16 9.56
C ARG A 25 -9.24 12.24 8.86
N GLY A 26 -8.60 11.86 7.75
CA GLY A 26 -7.70 12.74 7.00
C GLY A 26 -6.21 12.45 7.17
N SER A 27 -5.80 11.49 8.02
CA SER A 27 -4.41 11.03 8.05
C SER A 27 -3.99 10.44 6.71
N LEU A 28 -2.81 10.83 6.25
CA LEU A 28 -2.21 10.30 5.03
C LEU A 28 -1.37 9.09 5.38
N VAL A 29 -1.74 7.93 4.83
CA VAL A 29 -0.98 6.69 4.95
C VAL A 29 -0.29 6.43 3.62
N GLU A 30 1.04 6.48 3.63
CA GLU A 30 1.86 6.18 2.49
C GLU A 30 2.50 4.80 2.66
N LEU A 31 2.32 3.97 1.64
CA LEU A 31 2.93 2.65 1.55
C LEU A 31 3.93 2.70 0.38
N SER A 32 5.23 2.70 0.68
CA SER A 32 6.26 2.66 -0.35
C SER A 32 6.91 1.28 -0.43
N LYS A 33 7.12 0.81 -1.66
CA LYS A 33 7.91 -0.40 -1.93
C LYS A 33 9.34 0.04 -2.23
N GLU A 34 10.23 -0.23 -1.29
CA GLU A 34 11.66 0.01 -1.43
C GLU A 34 12.36 -1.16 -2.17
N PRO A 35 13.57 -0.93 -2.71
CA PRO A 35 14.41 -2.00 -3.23
C PRO A 35 14.61 -3.12 -2.18
N GLY A 36 14.60 -4.38 -2.62
CA GLY A 36 14.69 -5.53 -1.70
C GLY A 36 13.36 -6.06 -1.18
N TYR A 37 12.22 -5.63 -1.74
CA TYR A 37 10.88 -6.04 -1.28
C TYR A 37 10.59 -5.64 0.17
N VAL A 38 11.04 -4.44 0.53
CA VAL A 38 10.76 -3.83 1.82
C VAL A 38 9.56 -2.91 1.65
N LEU A 39 8.47 -3.22 2.34
CA LEU A 39 7.30 -2.35 2.45
C LEU A 39 7.55 -1.37 3.59
N LYS A 40 7.67 -0.09 3.26
CA LYS A 40 7.81 1.00 4.22
C LYS A 40 6.46 1.67 4.42
N THR A 41 6.10 1.91 5.67
CA THR A 41 4.85 2.57 6.06
C THR A 41 5.18 3.92 6.69
N ILE A 42 4.63 4.99 6.10
CA ILE A 42 4.75 6.36 6.59
C ILE A 42 3.33 6.85 6.89
N ILE A 43 3.13 7.43 8.06
CA ILE A 43 1.86 8.04 8.47
C ILE A 43 2.12 9.48 8.82
N ASP A 44 1.43 10.41 8.17
CA ASP A 44 1.56 11.85 8.40
C ASP A 44 3.04 12.32 8.36
N GLY A 45 3.81 11.76 7.41
CA GLY A 45 5.24 12.05 7.21
C GLY A 45 6.19 11.36 8.19
N LYS A 46 5.69 10.60 9.17
CA LYS A 46 6.49 9.84 10.14
C LYS A 46 6.61 8.37 9.70
N GLU A 47 7.84 7.88 9.59
CA GLU A 47 8.09 6.45 9.39
C GLU A 47 7.66 5.66 10.63
N ILE A 48 6.72 4.74 10.42
CA ILE A 48 6.18 3.87 11.46
C ILE A 48 6.94 2.55 11.48
N GLY A 49 7.37 2.09 10.31
CA GLY A 49 8.25 0.95 10.19
C GLY A 49 8.41 0.45 8.78
N SER A 50 9.22 -0.60 8.66
CA SER A 50 9.50 -1.29 7.42
C SER A 50 9.38 -2.81 7.62
N ILE A 51 8.88 -3.51 6.60
CA ILE A 51 8.71 -4.96 6.60
C ILE A 51 9.30 -5.51 5.32
N GLU A 52 10.35 -6.31 5.45
CA GLU A 52 10.86 -7.08 4.33
C GLU A 52 9.97 -8.30 4.09
N SER A 53 9.16 -8.24 3.03
CA SER A 53 8.33 -9.37 2.61
C SER A 53 7.89 -9.20 1.17
N LYS A 54 8.45 -10.03 0.29
CA LYS A 54 8.04 -10.12 -1.11
C LYS A 54 6.56 -10.41 -1.30
N LEU A 55 5.99 -11.28 -0.45
CA LEU A 55 4.57 -11.60 -0.50
C LEU A 55 3.73 -10.39 -0.10
N LEU A 56 4.10 -9.69 0.97
CA LEU A 56 3.36 -8.52 1.44
C LEU A 56 3.39 -7.38 0.41
N CYS A 57 4.57 -7.06 -0.14
CA CYS A 57 4.67 -6.05 -1.20
C CYS A 57 3.80 -6.40 -2.40
N ARG A 58 3.76 -7.68 -2.79
CA ARG A 58 2.92 -8.12 -3.91
C ARG A 58 1.45 -8.01 -3.57
N SER A 59 1.01 -8.55 -2.43
CA SER A 59 -0.39 -8.53 -2.00
C SER A 59 -0.92 -7.11 -1.85
N ILE A 60 -0.13 -6.17 -1.33
CA ILE A 60 -0.55 -4.77 -1.21
C ILE A 60 -0.76 -4.14 -2.58
N LEU A 61 0.17 -4.32 -3.53
CA LEU A 61 0.03 -3.77 -4.87
C LEU A 61 -1.14 -4.44 -5.63
N ASP A 62 -1.33 -5.74 -5.44
CA ASP A 62 -2.42 -6.51 -6.06
C ASP A 62 -3.81 -5.94 -5.70
N LEU A 63 -3.97 -5.35 -4.52
CA LEU A 63 -5.22 -4.69 -4.13
C LEU A 63 -5.53 -3.42 -4.94
N TYR A 64 -4.53 -2.79 -5.54
CA TYR A 64 -4.72 -1.55 -6.29
C TYR A 64 -4.61 -1.76 -7.80
N ILE A 65 -3.69 -2.61 -8.25
CA ILE A 65 -3.37 -2.83 -9.67
C ILE A 65 -3.45 -4.31 -10.08
N GLY A 66 -3.92 -5.19 -9.19
CA GLY A 66 -4.11 -6.61 -9.49
C GLY A 66 -5.38 -6.90 -10.28
N GLU A 67 -5.80 -8.17 -10.28
CA GLU A 67 -6.94 -8.64 -11.07
C GLU A 67 -8.29 -8.13 -10.54
N ASP A 68 -8.46 -8.04 -9.21
CA ASP A 68 -9.65 -7.50 -8.57
C ASP A 68 -9.27 -6.32 -7.65
N PRO A 69 -9.06 -5.12 -8.21
CA PRO A 69 -8.62 -3.95 -7.45
C PRO A 69 -9.75 -3.39 -6.59
N PHE A 70 -9.38 -2.74 -5.50
CA PHE A 70 -10.32 -2.03 -4.63
C PHE A 70 -11.06 -0.90 -5.35
N ASP A 71 -10.36 -0.19 -6.25
CA ASP A 71 -10.94 0.85 -7.11
C ASP A 71 -10.56 0.58 -8.57
N ARG A 72 -11.55 0.15 -9.35
CA ARG A 72 -11.37 -0.14 -10.77
C ARG A 72 -11.03 1.10 -11.59
N ARG A 73 -11.59 2.26 -11.26
CA ARG A 73 -11.31 3.50 -12.00
C ARG A 73 -9.87 3.94 -11.79
N ALA A 74 -9.40 3.86 -10.54
CA ALA A 74 -8.00 4.16 -10.23
C ALA A 74 -7.05 3.22 -10.98
N LYS A 75 -7.39 1.92 -11.07
CA LYS A 75 -6.61 0.97 -11.89
C LYS A 75 -6.59 1.36 -13.36
N ASP A 76 -7.74 1.67 -13.95
CA ASP A 76 -7.84 2.06 -15.36
C ASP A 76 -7.02 3.32 -15.67
N ASP A 77 -7.09 4.33 -14.80
CA ASP A 77 -6.28 5.55 -14.91
C ASP A 77 -4.77 5.24 -14.84
N VAL A 78 -4.36 4.36 -13.92
CA VAL A 78 -2.96 3.91 -13.83
C VAL A 78 -2.55 3.17 -15.10
N ASP A 79 -3.35 2.24 -15.59
CA ASP A 79 -3.08 1.45 -16.80
C ASP A 79 -2.91 2.37 -18.04
N LEU A 80 -3.80 3.36 -18.20
CA LEU A 80 -3.72 4.35 -19.27
C LEU A 80 -2.46 5.23 -19.17
N ASN A 81 -2.14 5.69 -17.96
CA ASN A 81 -0.96 6.52 -17.72
C ASN A 81 0.33 5.73 -18.01
N VAL A 82 0.41 4.47 -17.56
CA VAL A 82 1.55 3.57 -17.82
C VAL A 82 1.67 3.27 -19.31
N ALA A 83 0.57 2.96 -20.00
CA ALA A 83 0.57 2.73 -21.44
C ALA A 83 1.07 3.96 -22.22
N SER A 84 0.63 5.16 -21.82
CA SER A 84 1.07 6.42 -22.42
C SER A 84 2.57 6.67 -22.22
N LEU A 85 3.12 6.38 -21.04
CA LEU A 85 4.56 6.49 -20.78
C LEU A 85 5.40 5.54 -21.62
N LEU A 86 4.89 4.32 -21.89
CA LEU A 86 5.58 3.36 -22.74
C LEU A 86 5.55 3.73 -24.23
N GLN A 87 4.50 4.43 -24.67
CA GLN A 87 4.36 4.92 -26.05
C GLN A 87 5.17 6.20 -26.34
N GLN A 88 5.57 6.93 -25.30
CA GLN A 88 6.43 8.12 -25.43
C GLN A 88 7.92 7.79 -25.66
N LYS A 89 8.26 6.50 -25.84
CA LYS A 89 9.62 6.01 -25.96
C LYS A 89 10.00 5.65 -27.39
#